data_AF-A0A150GNV8-F1
#
_entry.id   AF-A0A150GNV8-F1
#
_cell.length_a   1.000
_cell.length_b   1.000
_cell.length_c   1.000
_cell.angle_alpha   90.00
_cell.angle_beta   90.00
_cell.angle_gamma   90.00
#
_symmetry.space_group_name_H-M   'P 1'
#
loop_
_entity.id
_entity.type
_entity.pdbx_description
1 polymer ?
#
loop_
_entity_poly.entity_id
_entity_poly.type
_entity_poly.pdbx_seq_one_letter_code
_entity_poly.pdbx_strand_id
1 'polypeptide(L)'
;MAANVSGFQKAIASVSRCPFGHGSVGAGPFPGYVHGKDSKICPAGCTPDPALGKYGKASRCVTDEAPLETLVREAIEFQGLYHREKGSSEEVKQARISAILDEIRATGTYTHTFDELQHGARVAWRNAPKCSNRKFWEDGVHGHQNRTTRTLDDEVPAQELNLLDYRHAETPEDMFQACLEMLEKATLTCVTTANLVCFRAQTPGTQDGPRVWNTQIIRFAG
;
A
#
# COMPACT_ATOMS: atom_id res chain seq x y z
N MET A 1 25.72 21.39 6.77
CA MET A 1 26.27 20.39 5.84
C MET A 1 25.23 20.12 4.78
N ALA A 2 25.43 20.60 3.55
CA ALA A 2 24.47 20.44 2.46
C ALA A 2 24.47 18.98 1.99
N ALA A 3 23.43 18.22 2.33
CA ALA A 3 23.21 16.91 1.74
C ALA A 3 23.04 17.08 0.22
N ASN A 4 23.80 16.28 -0.52
CA ASN A 4 24.15 16.48 -1.91
C ASN A 4 22.91 16.47 -2.85
N VAL A 5 22.48 17.67 -3.27
CA VAL A 5 21.34 17.89 -4.19
C VAL A 5 21.50 17.14 -5.51
N SER A 6 22.75 16.90 -5.96
CA SER A 6 23.03 16.15 -7.18
C SER A 6 22.66 14.67 -7.10
N GLY A 7 22.56 14.10 -5.89
CA GLY A 7 22.17 12.71 -5.66
C GLY A 7 20.69 12.46 -5.98
N PHE A 8 19.81 13.36 -5.55
CA PHE A 8 18.36 13.25 -5.80
C PHE A 8 18.00 13.50 -7.28
N GLN A 9 18.67 14.43 -7.96
CA GLN A 9 18.47 14.64 -9.41
C GLN A 9 19.00 13.48 -10.25
N LYS A 10 20.08 12.82 -9.83
CA LYS A 10 20.50 11.53 -10.42
C LYS A 10 19.48 10.43 -10.15
N ALA A 11 18.92 10.35 -8.95
CA ALA A 11 17.85 9.39 -8.64
C ALA A 11 16.66 9.60 -9.58
N ILE A 12 16.22 10.84 -9.83
CA ILE A 12 15.16 11.17 -10.80
C ILE A 12 15.55 10.74 -12.23
N ALA A 13 16.81 10.89 -12.64
CA ALA A 13 17.29 10.62 -14.00
C ALA A 13 17.68 9.15 -14.27
N SER A 14 17.85 8.30 -13.24
CA SER A 14 18.35 6.92 -13.36
C SER A 14 17.37 5.83 -12.95
N VAL A 15 16.07 6.12 -12.83
CA VAL A 15 15.02 5.17 -12.36
C VAL A 15 14.65 4.07 -13.38
N SER A 16 15.60 3.56 -14.17
CA SER A 16 15.29 2.43 -15.06
C SER A 16 16.45 1.45 -15.17
N ARG A 17 16.36 0.33 -14.43
CA ARG A 17 17.17 -0.87 -14.72
C ARG A 17 16.39 -2.21 -14.76
N CYS A 18 15.16 -2.32 -14.23
CA CYS A 18 14.07 -3.13 -14.81
C CYS A 18 12.75 -2.34 -14.65
N PRO A 19 11.93 -2.22 -15.71
CA PRO A 19 10.85 -1.25 -15.94
C PRO A 19 9.45 -1.73 -15.51
N PHE A 20 9.35 -2.48 -14.42
CA PHE A 20 8.10 -2.46 -13.68
C PHE A 20 8.22 -1.28 -12.69
N GLY A 21 7.81 -0.05 -12.95
CA GLY A 21 6.38 0.26 -13.14
C GLY A 21 5.46 -0.26 -12.01
N HIS A 22 5.95 -1.14 -11.14
CA HIS A 22 5.27 -1.95 -10.13
C HIS A 22 6.20 -2.16 -8.91
N GLY A 23 6.92 -1.13 -8.46
CA GLY A 23 7.05 -0.99 -7.01
C GLY A 23 5.64 -1.09 -6.45
N SER A 24 5.37 -2.18 -5.73
CA SER A 24 4.25 -2.48 -4.83
C SER A 24 2.78 -2.23 -5.26
N VAL A 25 2.46 -1.34 -6.20
CA VAL A 25 1.14 -0.72 -6.27
C VAL A 25 0.45 -0.82 -7.65
N GLY A 26 1.20 -0.85 -8.76
CA GLY A 26 0.63 -0.77 -10.11
C GLY A 26 0.30 -2.08 -10.85
N ALA A 27 0.60 -3.26 -10.30
CA ALA A 27 0.51 -4.50 -11.07
C ALA A 27 -0.92 -5.09 -11.10
N GLY A 28 -1.67 -4.76 -12.16
CA GLY A 28 -2.80 -5.57 -12.60
C GLY A 28 -2.33 -6.80 -13.41
N PRO A 29 -3.09 -7.91 -13.46
CA PRO A 29 -4.28 -8.22 -12.67
C PRO A 29 -3.97 -8.96 -11.35
N PHE A 30 -2.74 -9.42 -11.06
CA PHE A 30 -2.40 -10.11 -9.80
C PHE A 30 -0.93 -9.90 -9.35
N PRO A 31 -0.65 -9.00 -8.39
CA PRO A 31 0.70 -8.66 -7.92
C PRO A 31 1.08 -9.43 -6.66
N GLY A 32 0.89 -10.75 -6.69
CA GLY A 32 1.35 -11.63 -5.61
C GLY A 32 2.72 -12.23 -5.80
N TYR A 33 3.17 -12.19 -7.03
CA TYR A 33 4.46 -12.63 -7.50
C TYR A 33 4.84 -11.53 -8.46
N VAL A 34 6.04 -10.97 -8.32
CA VAL A 34 6.57 -10.04 -9.33
C VAL A 34 6.47 -10.64 -10.75
N HIS A 35 6.29 -11.97 -10.87
CA HIS A 35 6.30 -12.72 -12.13
C HIS A 35 5.23 -13.83 -12.29
N GLY A 36 4.11 -13.83 -11.54
CA GLY A 36 3.06 -14.86 -11.71
C GLY A 36 3.56 -16.31 -11.66
N LYS A 37 2.89 -17.23 -12.39
CA LYS A 37 3.22 -18.67 -12.45
C LYS A 37 4.48 -18.98 -13.27
N ASP A 38 4.95 -18.04 -14.09
CA ASP A 38 6.10 -18.16 -15.00
C ASP A 38 7.22 -17.17 -14.63
N SER A 39 7.92 -17.51 -13.55
CA SER A 39 8.88 -16.66 -12.83
C SER A 39 10.19 -16.30 -13.55
N LYS A 40 10.38 -16.70 -14.81
CA LYS A 40 11.75 -16.87 -15.31
C LYS A 40 12.41 -15.66 -15.95
N ILE A 41 11.72 -14.67 -16.53
CA ILE A 41 12.44 -13.55 -17.19
C ILE A 41 11.60 -12.25 -17.17
N CYS A 42 12.01 -11.22 -16.39
CA CYS A 42 11.59 -9.82 -16.65
C CYS A 42 12.10 -9.47 -18.05
N PRO A 43 11.24 -9.07 -19.02
CA PRO A 43 11.68 -8.68 -20.38
C PRO A 43 12.71 -7.55 -20.41
N ALA A 44 12.93 -6.91 -19.27
CA ALA A 44 13.89 -5.84 -19.11
C ALA A 44 14.78 -6.01 -17.87
N GLY A 45 15.14 -7.27 -17.57
CA GLY A 45 16.43 -7.58 -16.95
C GLY A 45 16.45 -7.87 -15.45
N CYS A 46 15.32 -7.83 -14.73
CA CYS A 46 15.30 -8.28 -13.33
C CYS A 46 15.63 -9.77 -13.20
N THR A 47 16.46 -10.09 -12.22
CA THR A 47 16.72 -11.45 -11.76
C THR A 47 16.19 -11.63 -10.34
N PRO A 48 15.39 -12.67 -10.06
CA PRO A 48 14.97 -12.97 -8.69
C PRO A 48 16.19 -13.37 -7.85
N ASP A 49 16.22 -12.94 -6.59
CA ASP A 49 17.30 -13.28 -5.65
C ASP A 49 17.45 -14.82 -5.55
N PRO A 50 18.60 -15.39 -5.97
CA PRO A 50 18.83 -16.83 -5.92
C PRO A 50 18.75 -17.42 -4.50
N ALA A 51 19.01 -16.61 -3.47
CA ALA A 51 19.03 -17.04 -2.07
C ALA A 51 17.62 -17.32 -1.51
N LEU A 52 16.56 -16.84 -2.18
CA LEU A 52 15.19 -16.95 -1.67
C LEU A 52 14.49 -18.25 -2.11
N GLY A 53 15.07 -19.01 -3.04
CA GLY A 53 14.53 -20.29 -3.49
C GLY A 53 13.25 -20.19 -4.31
N LYS A 54 12.91 -21.30 -5.00
CA LYS A 54 11.81 -21.40 -6.00
C LYS A 54 10.39 -21.14 -5.45
N TYR A 55 10.25 -21.07 -4.12
CA TYR A 55 9.00 -20.87 -3.38
C TYR A 55 9.17 -19.88 -2.21
N GLY A 56 10.20 -19.01 -2.29
CA GLY A 56 10.62 -18.10 -1.22
C GLY A 56 9.63 -17.01 -0.86
N LYS A 57 9.39 -16.83 0.43
CA LYS A 57 8.55 -15.78 1.04
C LYS A 57 9.10 -14.35 0.91
N ALA A 58 9.79 -13.99 -0.15
CA ALA A 58 10.19 -12.60 -0.38
C ALA A 58 10.26 -12.31 -1.88
N SER A 59 9.27 -11.54 -2.32
CA SER A 59 9.24 -10.76 -3.55
C SER A 59 10.24 -9.61 -3.45
N ARG A 60 11.54 -9.91 -3.27
CA ARG A 60 12.60 -8.90 -3.27
C ARG A 60 13.50 -9.12 -4.48
N CYS A 61 13.55 -8.13 -5.35
CA CYS A 61 14.67 -7.98 -6.27
C CYS A 61 15.89 -7.60 -5.43
N VAL A 62 17.06 -8.20 -5.69
CA VAL A 62 18.31 -7.68 -5.12
C VAL A 62 18.54 -6.32 -5.77
N THR A 63 18.38 -5.25 -5.01
CA THR A 63 18.83 -3.92 -5.41
C THR A 63 19.95 -3.51 -4.48
N ASP A 64 21.04 -2.96 -5.03
CA ASP A 64 22.12 -2.33 -4.25
C ASP A 64 21.72 -0.92 -3.79
N GLU A 65 20.42 -0.63 -3.69
CA GLU A 65 19.88 0.68 -3.32
C GLU A 65 19.98 0.88 -1.80
N ALA A 66 20.42 2.08 -1.38
CA ALA A 66 20.36 2.47 0.02
C ALA A 66 18.88 2.65 0.48
N PRO A 67 18.55 2.47 1.78
CA PRO A 67 17.18 2.60 2.27
C PRO A 67 16.47 3.91 1.89
N LEU A 68 17.21 5.02 1.89
CA LEU A 68 16.68 6.33 1.49
C LEU A 68 16.38 6.40 -0.02
N GLU A 69 17.20 5.78 -0.86
CA GLU A 69 16.99 5.72 -2.30
C GLU A 69 15.77 4.87 -2.64
N THR A 70 15.60 3.74 -1.95
CA THR A 70 14.41 2.91 -2.05
C THR A 70 13.15 3.68 -1.64
N LEU A 71 13.18 4.38 -0.50
CA LEU A 71 12.05 5.19 -0.04
C LEU A 71 11.63 6.25 -1.08
N VAL A 72 12.59 6.97 -1.63
CA VAL A 72 12.34 8.01 -2.64
C VAL A 72 11.72 7.42 -3.90
N ARG A 73 12.30 6.31 -4.41
CA ARG A 73 11.77 5.63 -5.59
C ARG A 73 10.33 5.16 -5.38
N GLU A 74 10.07 4.47 -4.27
CA GLU A 74 8.75 3.94 -3.94
C GLU A 74 7.71 5.04 -3.75
N ALA A 75 8.09 6.17 -3.12
CA ALA A 75 7.22 7.33 -2.98
C ALA A 75 6.80 7.91 -4.34
N ILE A 76 7.75 8.06 -5.28
CA ILE A 76 7.48 8.58 -6.63
C ILE A 76 6.59 7.59 -7.41
N GLU A 77 6.86 6.29 -7.33
CA GLU A 77 6.05 5.25 -7.98
C GLU A 77 4.61 5.23 -7.44
N PHE A 78 4.44 5.34 -6.12
CA PHE A 78 3.14 5.45 -5.48
C PHE A 78 2.37 6.69 -5.95
N GLN A 79 3.01 7.86 -5.97
CA GLN A 79 2.38 9.09 -6.46
C GLN A 79 2.00 9.00 -7.95
N GLY A 80 2.82 8.31 -8.75
CA GLY A 80 2.52 7.99 -10.14
C GLY A 80 1.26 7.11 -10.31
N LEU A 81 1.04 6.14 -9.42
CA LEU A 81 -0.21 5.37 -9.40
C LEU A 81 -1.39 6.21 -8.93
N TYR A 82 -1.25 6.82 -7.75
CA TYR A 82 -2.32 7.53 -7.07
C TYR A 82 -2.94 8.61 -7.95
N HIS A 83 -2.11 9.49 -8.53
CA HIS A 83 -2.60 10.58 -9.38
C HIS A 83 -3.16 10.08 -10.71
N ARG A 84 -2.66 8.95 -11.25
CA ARG A 84 -3.24 8.32 -12.44
C ARG A 84 -4.65 7.77 -12.15
N GLU A 85 -4.82 7.02 -11.06
CA GLU A 85 -6.11 6.44 -10.68
C GLU A 85 -7.12 7.51 -10.23
N LYS A 86 -6.65 8.61 -9.65
CA LYS A 86 -7.48 9.78 -9.27
C LYS A 86 -7.76 10.74 -10.43
N GLY A 87 -7.15 10.55 -11.61
CA GLY A 87 -7.30 11.46 -12.75
C GLY A 87 -6.80 12.89 -12.49
N SER A 88 -5.79 13.04 -11.63
CA SER A 88 -5.20 14.34 -11.31
C SER A 88 -4.35 14.90 -12.45
N SER A 89 -4.14 16.22 -12.49
CA SER A 89 -3.24 16.84 -13.45
C SER A 89 -1.77 16.55 -13.13
N GLU A 90 -0.90 16.68 -14.14
CA GLU A 90 0.54 16.48 -13.98
C GLU A 90 1.14 17.50 -13.00
N GLU A 91 0.65 18.74 -13.02
CA GLU A 91 1.11 19.83 -12.15
C GLU A 91 0.84 19.50 -10.68
N VAL A 92 -0.36 18.97 -10.37
CA VAL A 92 -0.72 18.56 -8.99
C VAL A 92 0.19 17.42 -8.52
N LYS A 93 0.42 16.41 -9.37
CA LYS A 93 1.31 15.29 -9.07
C LYS A 93 2.74 15.78 -8.78
N GLN A 94 3.28 16.64 -9.64
CA GLN A 94 4.65 17.14 -9.48
C GLN A 94 4.81 18.04 -8.25
N ALA A 95 3.80 18.86 -7.93
CA ALA A 95 3.79 19.65 -6.70
C ALA A 95 3.84 18.73 -5.45
N ARG A 96 3.04 17.65 -5.43
CA ARG A 96 3.04 16.68 -4.32
C ARG A 96 4.38 15.93 -4.21
N ILE A 97 4.94 15.48 -5.34
CA ILE A 97 6.27 14.84 -5.37
C ILE A 97 7.33 15.80 -4.81
N SER A 98 7.36 17.06 -5.23
CA SER A 98 8.32 18.03 -4.71
C SER A 98 8.20 18.19 -3.19
N ALA A 99 6.98 18.33 -2.67
CA ALA A 99 6.74 18.46 -1.24
C ALA A 99 7.22 17.22 -0.45
N ILE A 100 6.97 16.02 -0.97
CA ILE A 100 7.45 14.76 -0.36
C ILE A 100 8.98 14.72 -0.34
N LEU A 101 9.63 15.09 -1.44
CA LEU A 101 11.09 15.11 -1.50
C LEU A 101 11.70 16.09 -0.50
N ASP A 102 11.06 17.24 -0.30
CA ASP A 102 11.50 18.23 0.70
C ASP A 102 11.29 17.71 2.14
N GLU A 103 10.17 17.02 2.41
CA GLU A 103 9.91 16.38 3.71
C GLU A 103 10.92 15.27 4.02
N ILE A 104 11.25 14.43 3.03
CA ILE A 104 12.26 13.37 3.14
C ILE A 104 13.64 13.98 3.41
N ARG A 105 13.99 15.08 2.74
CA ARG A 105 15.28 15.77 3.00
C ARG A 105 15.34 16.32 4.42
N ALA A 106 14.23 16.87 4.91
CA ALA A 106 14.19 17.51 6.22
C ALA A 106 14.15 16.50 7.38
N THR A 107 13.44 15.38 7.21
CA THR A 107 13.09 14.47 8.32
C THR A 107 13.62 13.04 8.16
N GLY A 108 14.09 12.67 6.96
CA GLY A 108 14.46 11.31 6.61
C GLY A 108 13.27 10.41 6.21
N THR A 109 12.04 10.92 6.25
CA THR A 109 10.82 10.20 5.83
C THR A 109 9.75 11.16 5.30
N TYR A 110 8.56 10.68 4.96
CA TYR A 110 7.40 11.54 4.69
C TYR A 110 6.11 10.95 5.24
N THR A 111 5.07 11.79 5.29
CA THR A 111 3.74 11.40 5.76
C THR A 111 2.73 11.42 4.62
N HIS A 112 2.01 10.30 4.46
CA HIS A 112 0.88 10.24 3.53
C HIS A 112 -0.27 11.14 4.00
N THR A 113 -0.99 11.73 3.06
CA THR A 113 -2.32 12.31 3.35
C THR A 113 -3.31 11.19 3.68
N PHE A 114 -4.46 11.52 4.27
CA PHE A 114 -5.49 10.52 4.53
C PHE A 114 -6.02 9.85 3.24
N ASP A 115 -6.22 10.63 2.16
CA ASP A 115 -6.70 10.07 0.89
C ASP A 115 -5.66 9.15 0.23
N GLU A 116 -4.37 9.51 0.31
CA GLU A 116 -3.28 8.64 -0.10
C GLU A 116 -3.27 7.33 0.70
N LEU A 117 -3.47 7.41 2.02
CA LEU A 117 -3.51 6.25 2.90
C LEU A 117 -4.69 5.32 2.58
N GLN A 118 -5.89 5.88 2.37
CA GLN A 118 -7.08 5.13 1.97
C GLN A 118 -6.90 4.45 0.61
N HIS A 119 -6.30 5.16 -0.35
CA HIS A 119 -5.95 4.61 -1.64
C HIS A 119 -4.93 3.47 -1.53
N GLY A 120 -3.83 3.68 -0.79
CA GLY A 120 -2.81 2.68 -0.55
C GLY A 120 -3.36 1.41 0.12
N ALA A 121 -4.26 1.55 1.09
CA ALA A 121 -4.93 0.43 1.75
C ALA A 121 -5.78 -0.41 0.77
N ARG A 122 -6.57 0.26 -0.09
CA ARG A 122 -7.35 -0.43 -1.15
C ARG A 122 -6.45 -1.13 -2.15
N VAL A 123 -5.40 -0.45 -2.61
CA VAL A 123 -4.43 -1.04 -3.54
C VAL A 123 -3.75 -2.25 -2.90
N ALA A 124 -3.35 -2.19 -1.63
CA ALA A 124 -2.78 -3.32 -0.92
C ALA A 124 -3.74 -4.53 -0.85
N TRP A 125 -5.04 -4.27 -0.61
CA TRP A 125 -6.05 -5.33 -0.61
C TRP A 125 -6.29 -5.91 -2.01
N ARG A 126 -6.46 -5.07 -3.03
CA ARG A 126 -6.51 -5.46 -4.46
C ARG A 126 -5.34 -6.37 -4.82
N ASN A 127 -4.18 -6.03 -4.28
CA ASN A 127 -2.91 -6.64 -4.59
C ASN A 127 -2.61 -7.91 -3.76
N ALA A 128 -3.47 -8.30 -2.82
CA ALA A 128 -3.28 -9.47 -1.97
C ALA A 128 -3.64 -10.79 -2.70
N PRO A 129 -2.67 -11.56 -3.23
CA PRO A 129 -2.94 -12.69 -4.15
C PRO A 129 -3.67 -13.87 -3.51
N LYS A 130 -3.55 -14.00 -2.18
CA LYS A 130 -4.16 -15.07 -1.41
C LYS A 130 -5.60 -14.74 -0.97
N CYS A 131 -6.09 -13.52 -1.26
CA CYS A 131 -7.45 -13.10 -0.94
C CYS A 131 -8.42 -13.54 -2.06
N SER A 132 -9.28 -14.52 -1.76
CA SER A 132 -10.36 -14.94 -2.65
C SER A 132 -11.43 -13.86 -2.84
N ASN A 133 -11.65 -13.04 -1.80
CA ASN A 133 -12.68 -12.00 -1.75
C ASN A 133 -12.21 -10.62 -2.24
N ARG A 134 -11.09 -10.55 -2.96
CA ARG A 134 -10.57 -9.28 -3.49
C ARG A 134 -11.55 -8.54 -4.42
N LYS A 135 -12.56 -9.20 -4.99
CA LYS A 135 -13.58 -8.57 -5.86
C LYS A 135 -14.36 -7.41 -5.20
N PHE A 136 -14.27 -7.28 -3.88
CA PHE A 136 -14.88 -6.21 -3.09
C PHE A 136 -13.91 -5.05 -2.81
N TRP A 137 -12.77 -4.99 -3.49
CA TRP A 137 -11.77 -3.94 -3.29
C TRP A 137 -12.18 -2.56 -3.84
N GLU A 138 -13.09 -2.54 -4.81
CA GLU A 138 -13.55 -1.31 -5.47
C GLU A 138 -14.65 -0.63 -4.65
N ASP A 139 -14.56 0.68 -4.49
CA ASP A 139 -15.67 1.50 -4.04
C ASP A 139 -16.80 1.29 -5.06
N GLY A 140 -17.94 0.76 -4.64
CA GLY A 140 -19.00 0.33 -5.57
C GLY A 140 -19.78 1.46 -6.24
N VAL A 141 -19.16 2.63 -6.35
CA VAL A 141 -19.50 3.70 -7.28
C VAL A 141 -19.12 3.30 -8.73
N HIS A 142 -18.16 2.39 -8.94
CA HIS A 142 -17.66 2.06 -10.28
C HIS A 142 -17.75 0.57 -10.71
N GLY A 143 -18.21 -0.33 -9.83
CA GLY A 143 -18.11 -1.79 -10.04
C GLY A 143 -19.38 -2.55 -10.47
N HIS A 144 -20.47 -1.90 -10.87
CA HIS A 144 -21.72 -2.58 -11.28
C HIS A 144 -22.17 -2.23 -12.71
N GLN A 145 -21.29 -2.34 -13.71
CA GLN A 145 -21.74 -2.25 -15.11
C GLN A 145 -22.12 -3.61 -15.74
N ASN A 146 -22.14 -4.71 -14.99
CA ASN A 146 -22.53 -6.02 -15.55
C ASN A 146 -23.25 -6.96 -14.58
N ARG A 147 -24.26 -6.45 -13.86
CA ARG A 147 -25.30 -7.31 -13.27
C ARG A 147 -26.67 -6.74 -13.63
N THR A 148 -27.17 -7.16 -14.79
CA THR A 148 -28.60 -7.11 -15.09
C THR A 148 -29.35 -7.86 -13.99
N THR A 149 -30.42 -7.24 -13.48
CA THR A 149 -31.29 -7.65 -12.36
C THR A 149 -30.78 -7.29 -10.95
N ARG A 150 -31.10 -6.07 -10.52
CA ARG A 150 -31.27 -5.71 -9.10
C ARG A 150 -32.66 -5.08 -8.96
N THR A 151 -33.47 -5.67 -8.10
CA THR A 151 -34.78 -5.15 -7.68
C THR A 151 -34.59 -3.99 -6.71
N LEU A 152 -35.58 -3.10 -6.62
CA LEU A 152 -35.57 -1.85 -5.83
C LEU A 152 -35.38 -2.05 -4.31
N ASP A 153 -35.34 -3.30 -3.82
CA ASP A 153 -35.19 -3.63 -2.40
C ASP A 153 -33.74 -4.00 -2.00
N ASP A 154 -32.79 -4.01 -2.95
CA ASP A 154 -31.39 -4.38 -2.72
C ASP A 154 -30.47 -3.14 -2.56
N GLU A 155 -30.79 -2.21 -1.67
CA GLU A 155 -29.83 -1.20 -1.19
C GLU A 155 -28.83 -1.85 -0.23
N VAL A 156 -28.03 -2.79 -0.72
CA VAL A 156 -26.79 -3.17 -0.03
C VAL A 156 -25.74 -2.18 -0.54
N PRO A 157 -25.37 -1.15 0.25
CA PRO A 157 -24.33 -0.22 -0.15
C PRO A 157 -23.08 -1.02 -0.49
N ALA A 158 -22.37 -0.53 -1.49
CA ALA A 158 -21.09 -1.07 -1.89
C ALA A 158 -20.22 -1.36 -0.66
N GLN A 159 -19.62 -2.55 -0.60
CA GLN A 159 -18.68 -2.87 0.46
C GLN A 159 -17.42 -2.02 0.27
N GLU A 160 -17.37 -0.86 0.92
CA GLU A 160 -16.20 0.00 0.98
C GLU A 160 -15.25 -0.48 2.09
N LEU A 161 -13.93 -0.38 1.85
CA LEU A 161 -12.92 -0.54 2.89
C LEU A 161 -12.96 0.68 3.82
N ASN A 162 -13.45 0.50 5.04
CA ASN A 162 -13.43 1.54 6.06
C ASN A 162 -12.04 1.61 6.71
N LEU A 163 -11.29 2.67 6.38
CA LEU A 163 -9.97 2.94 6.95
C LEU A 163 -10.11 3.80 8.22
N LEU A 164 -9.69 3.24 9.36
CA LEU A 164 -9.60 3.94 10.64
C LEU A 164 -8.17 4.46 10.84
N ASP A 165 -7.99 5.78 10.79
CA ASP A 165 -6.68 6.43 10.92
C ASP A 165 -6.31 6.64 12.39
N TYR A 166 -5.45 5.76 12.89
CA TYR A 166 -4.89 5.76 14.24
C TYR A 166 -3.38 6.01 14.22
N ARG A 167 -2.88 6.79 13.25
CA ARG A 167 -1.46 7.17 13.19
C ARG A 167 -1.00 8.04 14.36
N HIS A 168 -1.93 8.56 15.14
CA HIS A 168 -1.66 9.34 16.35
C HIS A 168 -1.61 8.47 17.63
N ALA A 169 -1.84 7.16 17.54
CA ALA A 169 -1.76 6.28 18.70
C ALA A 169 -0.31 6.16 19.20
N GLU A 170 -0.10 6.46 20.48
CA GLU A 170 1.23 6.47 21.11
C GLU A 170 1.38 5.35 22.14
N THR A 171 0.27 4.91 22.73
CA THR A 171 0.25 3.95 23.82
C THR A 171 -0.41 2.61 23.45
N PRO A 172 -0.09 1.52 24.17
CA PRO A 172 -0.82 0.25 24.03
C PRO A 172 -2.33 0.40 24.27
N GLU A 173 -2.73 1.30 25.18
CA GLU A 173 -4.12 1.61 25.47
C GLU A 173 -4.83 2.25 24.27
N ASP A 174 -4.17 3.19 23.56
CA ASP A 174 -4.71 3.77 22.31
C ASP A 174 -4.90 2.68 21.24
N MET A 175 -3.92 1.78 21.11
CA MET A 175 -4.01 0.66 20.17
C MET A 175 -5.15 -0.29 20.52
N PHE A 176 -5.38 -0.53 21.82
CA PHE A 176 -6.48 -1.35 22.30
C PHE A 176 -7.84 -0.71 21.96
N GLN A 177 -8.01 0.59 22.21
CA GLN A 177 -9.24 1.31 21.86
C GLN A 177 -9.51 1.29 20.35
N ALA A 178 -8.49 1.48 19.52
CA ALA A 178 -8.62 1.38 18.06
C ALA A 178 -9.12 -0.01 17.62
N CYS A 179 -8.63 -1.07 18.27
CA CYS A 179 -9.07 -2.44 18.01
C CYS A 179 -10.51 -2.69 18.45
N LEU A 180 -10.94 -2.12 19.59
CA LEU A 180 -12.33 -2.20 20.04
C LEU A 180 -13.28 -1.48 19.08
N GLU A 181 -12.97 -0.24 18.67
CA GLU A 181 -13.80 0.49 17.71
C GLU A 181 -13.93 -0.28 16.40
N MET A 182 -12.85 -0.87 15.91
CA MET A 182 -12.87 -1.71 14.72
C MET A 182 -13.81 -2.92 14.88
N LEU A 183 -13.76 -3.60 16.03
CA LEU A 183 -14.63 -4.74 16.31
C LEU A 183 -16.10 -4.32 16.42
N GLU A 184 -16.40 -3.20 17.07
CA GLU A 184 -17.74 -2.65 17.15
C GLU A 184 -18.27 -2.37 15.73
N LYS A 185 -17.53 -1.62 14.92
CA LYS A 185 -17.93 -1.33 13.53
C LYS A 185 -18.11 -2.59 12.67
N ALA A 186 -17.26 -3.60 12.88
CA ALA A 186 -17.35 -4.86 12.14
C ALA A 186 -18.55 -5.74 12.56
N THR A 187 -19.11 -5.54 13.76
CA THR A 187 -20.16 -6.41 14.34
C THR A 187 -21.55 -5.77 14.35
N LEU A 188 -21.65 -4.44 14.28
CA LEU A 188 -22.90 -3.70 14.48
C LEU A 188 -24.01 -3.94 13.43
N THR A 189 -23.69 -4.36 12.20
CA THR A 189 -24.67 -4.28 11.09
C THR A 189 -25.09 -5.62 10.48
N CYS A 190 -24.57 -6.78 10.92
CA CYS A 190 -24.70 -8.08 10.22
C CYS A 190 -24.26 -8.08 8.73
N VAL A 191 -23.92 -6.92 8.19
CA VAL A 191 -23.34 -6.67 6.87
C VAL A 191 -21.88 -6.34 7.13
N THR A 192 -21.01 -7.32 6.91
CA THR A 192 -19.59 -7.17 7.22
C THR A 192 -18.98 -6.12 6.30
N THR A 193 -18.73 -4.91 6.80
CA THR A 193 -17.84 -3.94 6.15
C THR A 193 -16.40 -4.35 6.42
N ALA A 194 -15.53 -4.23 5.42
CA ALA A 194 -14.11 -4.46 5.62
C ALA A 194 -13.56 -3.26 6.40
N ASN A 195 -13.06 -3.46 7.62
CA ASN A 195 -12.46 -2.40 8.44
C ASN A 195 -10.95 -2.64 8.52
N LEU A 196 -10.16 -1.57 8.40
CA LEU A 196 -8.71 -1.59 8.57
C LEU A 196 -8.29 -0.45 9.48
N VAL A 197 -7.61 -0.78 10.58
CA VAL A 197 -6.95 0.22 11.44
C VAL A 197 -5.53 0.43 10.95
N CYS A 198 -5.15 1.68 10.72
CA CYS A 198 -3.79 2.05 10.37
C CYS A 198 -3.13 2.81 11.53
N PHE A 199 -2.12 2.22 12.14
CA PHE A 199 -1.27 2.88 13.12
C PHE A 199 -0.10 3.60 12.45
N ARG A 200 0.70 4.33 13.24
CA ARG A 200 1.87 5.07 12.71
C ARG A 200 2.84 4.12 12.01
N ALA A 201 3.47 4.63 10.95
CA ALA A 201 4.52 3.91 10.27
C ALA A 201 5.76 3.75 11.17
N GLN A 202 6.51 2.67 10.95
CA GLN A 202 7.82 2.49 11.54
C GLN A 202 8.80 3.49 10.92
N THR A 203 9.67 4.09 11.73
CA THR A 203 10.73 4.95 11.21
C THR A 203 11.74 4.12 10.40
N PRO A 204 12.12 4.56 9.18
CA PRO A 204 13.10 3.85 8.35
C PRO A 204 14.38 3.50 9.12
N GLY A 205 14.81 2.23 9.04
CA GLY A 205 16.02 1.74 9.71
C GLY A 205 15.87 1.43 11.21
N THR A 206 14.70 1.65 11.80
CA THR A 206 14.43 1.33 13.21
C THR A 206 13.49 0.12 13.34
N GLN A 207 13.10 -0.25 14.57
CA GLN A 207 12.05 -1.24 14.86
C GLN A 207 11.00 -0.66 15.83
N ASP A 208 10.76 0.64 15.73
CA ASP A 208 9.95 1.39 16.68
C ASP A 208 8.44 1.34 16.39
N GLY A 209 8.02 0.68 15.31
CA GLY A 209 6.63 0.68 14.87
C GLY A 209 5.71 -0.10 15.82
N PRO A 210 4.43 0.33 15.96
CA PRO A 210 3.44 -0.36 16.79
C PRO A 210 3.18 -1.79 16.31
N ARG A 211 3.02 -2.73 17.24
CA ARG A 211 2.85 -4.16 16.93
C ARG A 211 1.71 -4.78 17.71
N VAL A 212 0.76 -5.37 16.99
CA VAL A 212 -0.17 -6.37 17.55
C VAL A 212 0.51 -7.74 17.46
N TRP A 213 0.77 -8.38 18.60
CA TRP A 213 1.48 -9.66 18.65
C TRP A 213 0.60 -10.83 18.24
N ASN A 214 -0.71 -10.70 18.48
CA ASN A 214 -1.70 -11.70 18.11
C ASN A 214 -1.76 -11.85 16.58
N THR A 215 -1.89 -13.09 16.11
CA THR A 215 -2.07 -13.37 14.68
C THR A 215 -3.44 -12.95 14.15
N GLN A 216 -4.43 -12.86 15.05
CA GLN A 216 -5.82 -12.47 14.81
C GLN A 216 -6.31 -11.72 16.06
N ILE A 217 -7.20 -10.73 15.89
CA ILE A 217 -7.75 -9.96 17.01
C ILE A 217 -8.58 -10.84 17.96
N ILE A 218 -9.37 -11.76 17.41
CA ILE A 218 -10.14 -12.73 18.17
C ILE A 218 -9.61 -14.13 17.84
N ARG A 219 -9.21 -14.88 18.87
CA ARG A 219 -8.75 -16.27 18.77
C ARG A 219 -9.01 -17.01 20.08
N PHE A 220 -9.40 -18.28 20.01
CA PHE A 220 -9.50 -19.13 21.21
C PHE A 220 -8.11 -19.54 21.71
N ALA A 221 -7.99 -19.66 23.03
CA ALA A 221 -6.82 -20.26 23.67
C ALA A 221 -6.73 -21.76 23.34
N GLY A 222 -5.52 -22.31 23.37
CA GLY A 222 -5.22 -23.72 23.13
C GLY A 222 -3.91 -24.13 23.77
#